data_AF-A0A927V7P5-F1
#
_entry.id   AF-A0A927V7P5-F1
#
_cell.length_a   1.000
_cell.length_b   1.000
_cell.length_c   1.000
_cell.angle_alpha   90.00
_cell.angle_beta   90.00
_cell.angle_gamma   90.00
#
_symmetry.space_group_name_H-M   'P 1'
#
loop_
_entity.id
_entity.type
_entity.pdbx_description
1 polymer ?
#
loop_
_entity_poly.entity_id
_entity_poly.type
_entity_poly.pdbx_seq_one_letter_code
_entity_poly.pdbx_strand_id
1 'polypeptide(L)'
;MALEVKYEEIRANVIAKLEELSDEMITNLGTLDGIVGEIPGCAEGDVITAYINEYETIVADVYSKVNSGISQYCGQLESVCAEFEKVDTEMQSQIGGN
;
A
#
# COMPACT_ATOMS: atom_id res chain seq x y z
N MET A 1 -18.90 7.57 -26.72
CA MET A 1 -18.96 7.99 -25.31
C MET A 1 -17.54 7.82 -24.80
N ALA A 2 -16.76 8.89 -24.68
CA ALA A 2 -15.44 8.79 -24.07
C ALA A 2 -15.66 8.50 -22.58
N LEU A 3 -14.99 7.48 -22.05
CA LEU A 3 -14.87 7.32 -20.60
C LEU A 3 -14.03 8.52 -20.13
N GLU A 4 -14.66 9.48 -19.45
CA GLU A 4 -13.93 10.55 -18.77
C GLU A 4 -13.19 9.91 -17.58
N VAL A 5 -11.94 9.52 -17.81
CA VAL A 5 -11.11 8.97 -16.76
C VAL A 5 -10.64 10.13 -15.90
N LYS A 6 -11.09 10.16 -14.65
CA LYS A 6 -10.70 11.19 -13.69
C LYS A 6 -9.38 10.82 -13.01
N TYR A 7 -8.31 10.76 -13.78
CA TYR A 7 -6.99 10.34 -13.31
C TYR A 7 -6.49 11.17 -12.12
N GLU A 8 -6.80 12.47 -12.07
CA GLU A 8 -6.51 13.31 -10.90
C GLU A 8 -7.28 12.91 -9.64
N GLU A 9 -8.56 12.53 -9.76
CA GLU A 9 -9.33 12.02 -8.62
C GLU A 9 -8.84 10.64 -8.18
N ILE A 10 -8.37 9.80 -9.10
CA ILE A 10 -7.77 8.49 -8.79
C ILE A 10 -6.48 8.68 -8.00
N ARG A 11 -5.57 9.56 -8.46
CA ARG A 11 -4.34 9.89 -7.75
C ARG A 11 -4.61 10.44 -6.36
N ALA A 12 -5.47 11.45 -6.26
CA ALA A 12 -5.73 12.16 -5.00
C ALA A 12 -6.54 11.35 -3.98
N ASN A 13 -7.48 10.51 -4.41
CA ASN A 13 -8.42 9.85 -3.50
C ASN A 13 -8.18 8.34 -3.34
N VAL A 14 -7.56 7.68 -4.33
CA VAL A 14 -7.34 6.23 -4.31
C VAL A 14 -5.88 5.93 -4.02
N ILE A 15 -4.95 6.40 -4.85
CA ILE A 15 -3.51 6.12 -4.69
C ILE A 15 -3.02 6.70 -3.37
N ALA A 16 -3.23 8.00 -3.15
CA ALA A 16 -2.78 8.66 -1.92
C ALA A 16 -3.36 8.00 -0.65
N LYS A 17 -4.61 7.54 -0.71
CA LYS A 17 -5.26 6.90 0.44
C LYS A 17 -4.76 5.47 0.69
N LEU A 18 -4.42 4.74 -0.37
CA LEU A 18 -3.79 3.43 -0.25
C LEU A 18 -2.37 3.55 0.32
N GLU A 19 -1.62 4.57 -0.09
CA GLU A 19 -0.29 4.88 0.47
C GLU A 19 -0.38 5.27 1.95
N GLU A 20 -1.34 6.13 2.33
CA GLU A 20 -1.62 6.49 3.72
C GLU A 20 -1.92 5.26 4.58
N LEU A 21 -2.80 4.37 4.11
CA LEU A 21 -3.12 3.13 4.83
C LEU A 21 -1.91 2.17 4.93
N SER A 22 -1.04 2.15 3.92
CA SER A 22 0.22 1.40 3.95
C SER A 22 1.14 1.93 5.06
N ASP A 23 1.28 3.25 5.17
CA ASP A 23 2.10 3.88 6.19
C ASP A 23 1.54 3.67 7.61
N GLU A 24 0.22 3.73 7.76
CA GLU A 24 -0.46 3.36 9.01
C GLU A 24 -0.19 1.91 9.39
N MET A 25 -0.23 0.99 8.43
CA MET A 25 0.08 -0.43 8.67
C MET A 25 1.53 -0.64 9.12
N ILE A 26 2.50 0.05 8.51
CA ILE A 26 3.91 0.02 8.92
C ILE A 26 4.05 0.50 10.37
N THR A 27 3.37 1.59 10.71
CA THR A 27 3.41 2.17 12.07
C THR A 27 2.82 1.21 13.11
N ASN A 28 1.69 0.58 12.79
CA ASN A 28 1.04 -0.39 13.67
C ASN A 28 1.90 -1.64 13.86
N LEU A 29 2.53 -2.14 12.79
CA LEU A 29 3.45 -3.29 12.89
C LEU A 29 4.66 -2.94 13.78
N GLY A 30 5.28 -1.79 13.59
CA GLY A 30 6.39 -1.36 14.44
C GLY A 30 5.99 -1.23 15.92
N THR A 31 4.76 -0.80 16.19
CA THR A 31 4.22 -0.76 17.56
C THR A 31 4.06 -2.17 18.15
N LEU A 32 3.50 -3.10 17.37
CA LEU A 32 3.34 -4.49 17.79
C LEU A 32 4.69 -5.18 18.01
N ASP A 33 5.67 -4.96 17.12
CA ASP A 33 7.02 -5.48 17.25
C ASP A 33 7.69 -5.00 18.54
N GLY A 34 7.49 -3.73 18.89
CA GLY A 34 7.96 -3.17 20.17
C GLY A 34 7.34 -3.88 21.37
N ILE A 35 6.02 -4.05 21.37
CA ILE A 35 5.30 -4.75 22.46
C ILE A 35 5.77 -6.21 22.58
N VAL A 36 5.91 -6.92 21.46
CA VAL A 36 6.34 -8.33 21.46
C VAL A 36 7.79 -8.46 21.92
N GLY A 37 8.66 -7.52 21.54
CA GLY A 37 10.05 -7.46 21.98
C GLY A 37 10.23 -7.25 23.49
N GLU A 38 9.24 -6.67 24.18
CA GLU A 38 9.26 -6.48 25.64
C GLU A 38 8.83 -7.73 26.42
N ILE A 39 8.10 -8.66 25.79
CA ILE A 39 7.54 -9.86 26.46
C ILE A 39 8.61 -10.68 27.19
N PRO A 40 9.80 -10.98 26.62
CA PRO A 40 10.85 -11.72 27.32
C PRO A 40 11.33 -11.06 28.64
N GLY A 41 11.14 -9.75 28.80
CA GLY A 41 11.44 -9.03 30.05
C GLY A 41 10.35 -9.14 31.11
N CYS A 42 9.14 -9.61 30.75
CA CYS A 42 7.98 -9.69 31.63
C CYS A 42 7.53 -11.14 31.91
N ALA A 43 7.83 -12.07 31.01
CA ALA A 43 7.46 -13.47 31.12
C ALA A 43 8.48 -14.38 30.42
N GLU A 44 8.75 -15.55 31.00
CA GLU A 44 9.70 -16.54 30.47
C GLU A 44 9.02 -17.91 30.29
N GLY A 45 9.57 -18.73 29.38
CA GLY A 45 9.17 -20.11 29.17
C GLY A 45 8.85 -20.45 27.70
N ASP A 46 8.92 -21.73 27.36
CA ASP A 46 8.80 -22.23 25.98
C ASP A 46 7.52 -21.79 25.27
N VAL A 47 6.42 -21.63 26.03
CA VAL A 47 5.13 -21.16 25.49
C VAL A 47 5.22 -19.70 25.02
N ILE A 48 5.88 -18.83 25.80
CA ILE A 48 6.10 -17.43 25.44
C ILE A 48 6.97 -17.35 24.18
N THR A 49 8.05 -18.12 24.13
CA THR A 49 8.93 -18.19 22.95
C THR A 49 8.19 -18.67 21.71
N ALA A 50 7.30 -19.67 21.84
CA ALA A 50 6.47 -20.13 20.73
C ALA A 50 5.53 -19.04 20.21
N TYR A 51 4.89 -18.28 21.12
CA TYR A 51 4.02 -17.15 20.73
C TYR A 51 4.79 -16.03 20.01
N ILE A 52 5.99 -15.69 20.47
CA ILE A 52 6.85 -14.68 19.81
C ILE A 52 7.23 -15.15 18.40
N ASN A 53 7.68 -16.41 18.27
CA ASN A 53 8.05 -16.97 16.96
C ASN A 53 6.85 -17.03 16.00
N GLU A 54 5.66 -17.37 16.50
CA GLU A 54 4.43 -17.41 15.71
C GLU A 54 4.03 -16.00 15.26
N TYR A 55 4.13 -15.01 16.15
CA TYR A 55 3.93 -13.59 15.81
C TYR A 55 4.91 -13.16 14.71
N GLU A 56 6.22 -13.37 14.89
CA GLU A 56 7.25 -12.97 13.92
C GLU A 56 7.02 -13.64 12.55
N THR A 57 6.63 -14.92 12.55
CA THR A 57 6.44 -15.67 11.31
C THR A 57 5.17 -15.27 10.58
N ILE A 58 4.06 -15.09 11.29
CA ILE A 58 2.74 -14.91 10.67
C ILE A 58 2.43 -13.43 10.48
N VAL A 59 2.62 -12.62 11.51
CA VAL A 59 2.24 -11.22 11.48
C VAL A 59 3.18 -10.44 10.57
N ALA A 60 4.50 -10.54 10.76
CA ALA A 60 5.43 -9.77 9.93
C ALA A 60 5.36 -10.17 8.44
N ASP A 61 5.22 -11.47 8.12
CA ASP A 61 5.12 -11.96 6.74
C ASP A 61 3.81 -11.50 6.05
N VAL A 62 2.66 -11.63 6.74
CA VAL A 62 1.38 -11.19 6.19
C VAL A 62 1.36 -9.69 5.97
N TYR A 63 1.85 -8.90 6.93
CA TYR A 63 1.93 -7.45 6.78
C TYR A 63 2.85 -7.04 5.63
N SER A 64 4.02 -7.67 5.50
CA SER A 64 4.95 -7.41 4.39
C SER A 64 4.32 -7.68 3.02
N LYS A 65 3.56 -8.78 2.90
CA LYS A 65 2.84 -9.14 1.66
C LYS A 65 1.74 -8.17 1.33
N VAL A 66 0.93 -7.76 2.31
CA VAL A 66 -0.13 -6.77 2.10
C VAL A 66 0.48 -5.45 1.65
N ASN A 67 1.52 -4.98 2.33
CA ASN A 67 2.14 -3.69 2.00
C ASN A 67 2.77 -3.70 0.60
N SER A 68 3.50 -4.76 0.26
CA SER A 68 4.04 -4.94 -1.09
C SER A 68 2.94 -4.98 -2.16
N GLY A 69 1.82 -5.64 -1.85
CA GLY A 69 0.66 -5.70 -2.74
C GLY A 69 0.02 -4.33 -2.96
N ILE A 70 -0.10 -3.51 -1.91
CA ILE A 70 -0.60 -2.13 -2.00
C ILE A 70 0.31 -1.30 -2.91
N SER A 71 1.63 -1.33 -2.69
CA SER A 71 2.56 -0.58 -3.53
C SER A 71 2.49 -1.01 -5.01
N GLN A 72 2.35 -2.31 -5.28
CA GLN A 72 2.18 -2.82 -6.65
C GLN A 72 0.88 -2.32 -7.28
N TYR A 73 -0.23 -2.34 -6.54
CA TYR A 73 -1.51 -1.85 -7.04
C TYR A 73 -1.49 -0.34 -7.29
N CYS A 74 -0.90 0.45 -6.40
CA CYS A 74 -0.70 1.88 -6.63
C CYS A 74 0.09 2.16 -7.91
N GLY A 75 1.20 1.43 -8.12
CA GLY A 75 1.99 1.56 -9.35
C GLY A 75 1.23 1.18 -10.63
N GLN A 76 0.40 0.13 -10.56
CA GLN A 76 -0.47 -0.26 -11.69
C GLN A 76 -1.54 0.81 -11.98
N LEU A 77 -2.17 1.35 -10.93
CA LEU A 77 -3.16 2.42 -11.08
C LEU A 77 -2.55 3.69 -11.66
N GLU A 78 -1.34 4.06 -11.22
CA GLU A 78 -0.62 5.20 -11.79
C GLU A 78 -0.27 4.98 -13.25
N SER A 79 0.18 3.77 -13.62
CA SER A 79 0.46 3.43 -15.02
C SER A 79 -0.79 3.59 -15.90
N VAL A 80 -1.95 3.13 -15.44
CA VAL A 80 -3.21 3.27 -16.16
C VAL A 80 -3.61 4.75 -16.27
N CYS A 81 -3.47 5.52 -15.19
CA CYS A 81 -3.74 6.96 -15.21
C CYS A 81 -2.88 7.70 -16.24
N ALA A 82 -1.58 7.40 -16.28
CA ALA A 82 -0.64 7.99 -17.23
C ALA A 82 -0.95 7.63 -18.69
N GLU A 83 -1.40 6.38 -18.95
CA GLU A 83 -1.82 5.96 -20.29
C GLU A 83 -3.05 6.74 -20.78
N PHE A 84 -4.07 6.92 -19.93
CA PHE A 84 -5.25 7.69 -20.28
C PHE A 84 -4.93 9.17 -20.47
N GLU A 85 -4.14 9.77 -19.59
CA GLU A 85 -3.70 11.17 -19.70
C GLU A 85 -2.93 11.43 -21.00
N LYS A 86 -2.10 10.48 -21.42
CA LYS A 86 -1.41 10.53 -22.71
C LYS A 86 -2.40 10.49 -23.88
N VAL A 87 -3.36 9.56 -23.86
CA VAL A 87 -4.38 9.45 -24.92
C VAL A 87 -5.21 10.74 -25.02
N ASP A 88 -5.61 11.32 -23.89
CA ASP A 88 -6.37 12.58 -23.86
C ASP A 88 -5.55 13.74 -24.44
N THR A 89 -4.26 13.82 -24.10
CA THR A 89 -3.34 14.83 -24.64
C THR A 89 -3.18 14.68 -26.17
N GLU A 90 -3.01 13.44 -26.65
CA GLU A 90 -2.92 13.15 -28.09
C GLU A 90 -4.21 13.54 -28.82
N MET A 91 -5.38 13.22 -28.27
CA MET A 91 -6.68 13.60 -28.84
C MET A 91 -6.87 15.12 -28.89
N GLN A 92 -6.52 15.84 -27.82
CA GLN A 92 -6.60 17.30 -27.80
C GLN A 92 -5.70 17.93 -28.86
N SER A 93 -4.50 17.39 -29.06
CA SER A 93 -3.56 17.87 -30.08
C SER A 93 -4.10 17.72 -31.51
N GLN A 94 -4.87 16.65 -31.78
CA GLN A 94 -5.49 16.40 -33.08
C GLN A 94 -6.72 17.28 -33.34
N ILE A 95 -7.44 17.70 -32.30
CA ILE A 95 -8.64 18.54 -32.42
C ILE A 95 -8.27 20.04 -32.47
N GLY A 96 -7.20 20.47 -31.81
CA GLY A 96 -6.73 21.87 -31.81
C GLY A 96 -5.84 22.27 -32.99
N GLY A 97 -5.48 21.33 -33.87
CA GLY A 97 -4.62 21.53 -35.03
C GLY A 97 -5.37 21.82 -36.33
N ASN A 98 -6.18 22.89 -36.37
CA ASN A 98 -6.75 23.45 -37.61
C ASN A 98 -6.84 24.99 -37.52
#